data_AF-A0A7X8CKW1-F1
#
_entry.id   AF-A0A7X8CKW1-F1
#
_cell.length_a   1.000
_cell.length_b   1.000
_cell.length_c   1.000
_cell.angle_alpha   90.00
_cell.angle_beta   90.00
_cell.angle_gamma   90.00
#
_symmetry.space_group_name_H-M   'P 1'
#
loop_
_entity.id
_entity.type
_entity.pdbx_description
1 polymer ?
#
loop_
_entity_poly.entity_id
_entity_poly.type
_entity_poly.pdbx_seq_one_letter_code
_entity_poly.pdbx_strand_id
1 'polypeptide(L)'
;MPGKNHQIDKNSEASTEKKPSQRRVKSKKMEYLGAVIGNLVLFYIVNHLMEWHIPFITEDFYKVLPYMNWSIGASIVANILYIFFDQKFIHLGTMPVLNILSLLSVFMLFKVFPFDFKLVGLEILNQVGKILLGLAVLGVIIGIAVDWYKLIRNY
;
A
#
# COMPACT_ATOMS: atom_id res chain seq x y z
N MET A 1 62.99 -23.47 37.39
CA MET A 1 63.42 -22.87 36.09
C MET A 1 64.24 -23.91 35.34
N PRO A 2 64.28 -23.93 33.98
CA PRO A 2 63.74 -23.00 32.97
C PRO A 2 62.57 -23.62 32.14
N GLY A 3 61.63 -22.90 31.50
CA GLY A 3 61.71 -21.87 30.44
C GLY A 3 61.29 -22.53 29.11
N LYS A 4 60.43 -22.05 28.20
CA LYS A 4 59.88 -20.73 27.84
C LYS A 4 58.70 -20.95 26.84
N ASN A 5 57.72 -20.04 26.88
CA ASN A 5 57.00 -19.41 25.75
C ASN A 5 56.14 -20.23 24.76
N HIS A 6 54.83 -19.94 24.72
CA HIS A 6 54.25 -19.08 23.66
C HIS A 6 52.84 -18.59 24.04
N GLN A 7 52.67 -17.27 24.09
CA GLN A 7 51.39 -16.58 23.99
C GLN A 7 51.00 -16.51 22.50
N ILE A 8 49.98 -17.24 22.07
CA ILE A 8 49.27 -17.13 20.77
C ILE A 8 47.92 -17.84 21.04
N ASP A 9 46.71 -17.29 21.02
CA ASP A 9 46.19 -16.03 20.51
C ASP A 9 44.97 -15.60 21.33
N LYS A 10 44.97 -14.33 21.74
CA LYS A 10 43.89 -13.68 22.48
C LYS A 10 42.87 -12.98 21.56
N ASN A 11 42.84 -13.33 20.27
CA ASN A 11 42.04 -12.65 19.25
C ASN A 11 41.48 -13.65 18.24
N SER A 12 40.24 -14.12 18.38
CA SER A 12 39.48 -14.64 17.22
C SER A 12 37.98 -14.82 17.38
N GLU A 13 37.38 -14.69 18.58
CA GLU A 13 35.92 -14.85 18.72
C GLU A 13 35.15 -13.54 18.83
N ALA A 14 35.62 -12.49 18.15
CA ALA A 14 34.78 -11.34 17.80
C ALA A 14 33.96 -11.65 16.52
N SER A 15 33.30 -12.81 16.50
CA SER A 15 32.51 -13.28 15.37
C SER A 15 31.08 -12.75 15.47
N THR A 16 30.91 -11.49 15.06
CA THR A 16 29.70 -11.02 14.36
C THR A 16 28.34 -11.44 14.92
N GLU A 17 28.03 -11.05 16.16
CA GLU A 17 26.64 -11.00 16.59
C GLU A 17 26.00 -9.72 16.01
N LYS A 18 25.56 -9.78 14.74
CA LYS A 18 24.73 -8.71 14.16
C LYS A 18 23.39 -8.69 14.89
N LYS A 19 23.31 -7.83 15.90
CA LYS A 19 22.14 -7.58 16.76
C LYS A 19 20.83 -7.59 15.93
N PRO A 20 19.90 -8.54 16.17
CA PRO A 20 18.71 -8.75 15.32
C PRO A 20 17.73 -7.57 15.30
N SER A 21 17.86 -6.59 16.21
CA SER A 21 16.95 -5.44 16.28
C SER A 21 17.17 -4.39 15.19
N GLN A 22 18.41 -4.15 14.75
CA GLN A 22 18.70 -3.07 13.80
C GLN A 22 18.31 -3.41 12.36
N ARG A 23 18.42 -4.70 11.96
CA ARG A 23 17.95 -5.17 10.64
C ARG A 23 16.44 -5.05 10.48
N ARG A 24 15.66 -5.38 11.52
CA ARG A 24 14.18 -5.28 11.50
C ARG A 24 13.70 -3.83 11.36
N VAL A 25 14.31 -2.88 12.07
CA VAL A 25 13.89 -1.46 12.01
C VAL A 25 14.22 -0.85 10.64
N LYS A 26 15.41 -1.13 10.09
CA LYS A 26 15.80 -0.63 8.76
C LYS A 26 14.92 -1.21 7.65
N SER A 27 14.51 -2.48 7.78
CA SER A 27 13.59 -3.14 6.86
C SER A 27 12.22 -2.44 6.79
N LYS A 28 11.65 -2.02 7.92
CA LYS A 28 10.33 -1.35 7.94
C LYS A 28 10.36 0.01 7.26
N LYS A 29 11.42 0.81 7.43
CA LYS A 29 11.55 2.11 6.77
C LYS A 29 11.64 1.99 5.25
N MET A 30 12.30 0.94 4.74
CA MET A 30 12.36 0.67 3.30
C MET A 30 10.99 0.29 2.72
N GLU A 31 10.17 -0.42 3.49
CA GLU A 31 8.79 -0.77 3.11
C GLU A 31 7.93 0.49 2.95
N TYR A 32 7.98 1.42 3.91
CA TYR A 32 7.25 2.69 3.80
C TYR A 32 7.75 3.56 2.65
N LEU A 33 9.07 3.60 2.43
CA LEU A 33 9.62 4.35 1.30
C LEU A 33 9.12 3.77 -0.04
N GLY A 34 9.12 2.44 -0.18
CA GLY A 34 8.54 1.76 -1.33
C GLY A 34 7.05 2.07 -1.50
N ALA A 35 6.29 2.08 -0.41
CA ALA A 35 4.89 2.45 -0.42
C ALA A 35 4.68 3.91 -0.87
N VAL A 36 5.46 4.87 -0.37
CA VAL A 36 5.38 6.29 -0.80
C VAL A 36 5.65 6.40 -2.31
N ILE A 37 6.72 5.79 -2.81
CA ILE A 37 7.08 5.82 -4.24
C ILE A 37 5.97 5.20 -5.08
N GLY A 38 5.46 4.02 -4.69
CA GLY A 38 4.38 3.36 -5.40
C GLY A 38 3.11 4.20 -5.45
N ASN A 39 2.74 4.87 -4.35
CA ASN A 39 1.59 5.76 -4.32
C ASN A 39 1.82 7.02 -5.17
N LEU A 40 3.03 7.58 -5.22
CA LEU A 40 3.35 8.71 -6.11
C LEU A 40 3.24 8.33 -7.58
N VAL A 41 3.74 7.15 -7.96
CA VAL A 41 3.59 6.62 -9.32
C VAL A 41 2.12 6.44 -9.65
N LEU A 42 1.34 5.83 -8.75
CA LEU A 42 -0.09 5.66 -8.94
C LEU A 42 -0.83 7.00 -9.06
N PHE A 43 -0.47 7.98 -8.25
CA PHE A 43 -1.02 9.34 -8.32
C PHE A 43 -0.77 9.96 -9.68
N TYR A 44 0.45 9.86 -10.19
CA TYR A 44 0.81 10.35 -11.52
C TYR A 44 -0.02 9.69 -12.62
N ILE A 45 -0.09 8.35 -12.61
CA ILE A 45 -0.85 7.57 -13.59
C ILE A 45 -2.31 8.01 -13.59
N VAL A 46 -2.95 8.08 -12.42
CA VAL A 46 -4.37 8.39 -12.28
C VAL A 46 -4.69 9.80 -12.77
N ASN A 47 -3.83 10.79 -12.52
CA ASN A 47 -4.07 12.17 -12.96
C ASN A 47 -3.80 12.38 -14.47
N HIS A 48 -2.89 11.62 -15.07
CA HIS A 48 -2.57 11.74 -16.51
C HIS A 48 -3.27 10.68 -17.38
N LEU A 49 -4.09 9.81 -16.78
CA LEU A 49 -4.70 8.68 -17.47
C LEU A 49 -5.57 9.12 -18.66
N MET A 50 -6.30 10.23 -18.50
CA MET A 50 -7.16 10.80 -19.56
C MET A 50 -6.34 11.40 -20.70
N GLU A 51 -5.15 11.94 -20.41
CA GLU A 51 -4.24 12.52 -21.42
C GLU A 51 -3.60 11.45 -22.31
N TRP A 52 -3.63 10.19 -21.90
CA TRP A 52 -3.16 9.06 -22.69
C TRP A 52 -4.15 8.63 -23.78
N HIS A 53 -5.33 9.26 -23.84
CA HIS A 53 -6.36 9.02 -24.87
C HIS A 53 -6.71 7.53 -25.03
N ILE A 54 -6.85 6.84 -23.90
CA ILE A 54 -7.18 5.42 -23.88
C ILE A 54 -8.62 5.24 -24.38
N PRO A 55 -8.87 4.48 -25.46
CA PRO A 55 -10.15 4.48 -26.18
C PRO A 55 -11.33 3.88 -25.40
N PHE A 56 -11.08 3.17 -24.31
CA PHE A 56 -12.14 2.57 -23.47
C PHE A 56 -12.41 3.37 -22.19
N ILE A 57 -11.65 4.42 -21.88
CA ILE A 57 -11.86 5.24 -20.67
C ILE A 57 -12.72 6.43 -21.05
N THR A 58 -13.83 6.62 -20.35
CA THR A 58 -14.79 7.69 -20.62
C THR A 58 -14.50 8.93 -19.76
N GLU A 59 -15.07 10.07 -20.15
CA GLU A 59 -15.01 11.31 -19.37
C GLU A 59 -15.61 11.18 -17.96
N ASP A 60 -16.42 10.14 -17.72
CA ASP A 60 -16.93 9.85 -16.37
C ASP A 60 -15.81 9.53 -15.38
N PHE A 61 -14.59 9.20 -15.85
CA PHE A 61 -13.42 9.02 -14.99
C PHE A 61 -13.12 10.28 -14.15
N TYR A 62 -13.40 11.48 -14.67
CA TYR A 62 -13.24 12.73 -13.92
C TYR A 62 -14.11 12.80 -12.66
N LYS A 63 -15.25 12.09 -12.62
CA LYS A 63 -16.11 12.02 -11.42
C LYS A 63 -15.50 11.16 -10.31
N VAL A 64 -14.63 10.22 -10.67
CA VAL A 64 -13.97 9.30 -9.73
C VAL A 64 -12.63 9.87 -9.25
N LEU A 65 -11.98 10.68 -10.09
CA LEU A 65 -10.63 11.22 -9.86
C LEU A 65 -10.42 11.91 -8.49
N PRO A 66 -11.32 12.76 -7.98
CA PRO A 66 -11.14 13.41 -6.68
C PRO A 66 -11.05 12.40 -5.52
N TYR A 67 -11.86 11.35 -5.56
CA TYR A 67 -11.89 10.30 -4.53
C TYR A 67 -10.61 9.46 -4.54
N MET A 68 -10.09 9.16 -5.74
CA MET A 68 -8.80 8.50 -5.90
C MET A 68 -7.66 9.37 -5.37
N ASN A 69 -7.65 10.66 -5.72
CA ASN A 69 -6.64 11.60 -5.25
C ASN A 69 -6.63 11.74 -3.73
N TRP A 70 -7.80 11.79 -3.09
CA TRP A 70 -7.89 11.81 -1.62
C TRP A 70 -7.37 10.53 -0.97
N SER A 71 -7.72 9.36 -1.53
CA SER A 71 -7.25 8.07 -1.00
C SER A 71 -5.73 7.91 -1.16
N ILE A 72 -5.19 8.18 -2.35
CA ILE A 72 -3.76 8.08 -2.63
C ILE A 72 -2.98 9.13 -1.82
N GLY A 73 -3.47 10.37 -1.77
CA GLY A 73 -2.86 11.44 -0.99
C GLY A 73 -2.81 11.11 0.51
N ALA A 74 -3.90 10.60 1.09
CA ALA A 74 -3.91 10.15 2.47
C ALA A 74 -2.93 9.00 2.72
N SER A 75 -2.84 8.05 1.78
CA SER A 75 -1.87 6.95 1.84
C SER A 75 -0.43 7.45 1.85
N ILE A 76 -0.09 8.42 0.99
CA ILE A 76 1.25 9.07 0.98
C ILE A 76 1.53 9.70 2.33
N VAL A 77 0.62 10.54 2.84
CA VAL A 77 0.78 11.23 4.13
C VAL A 77 0.97 10.22 5.26
N ALA A 78 0.15 9.18 5.34
CA ALA A 78 0.27 8.15 6.37
C ALA A 78 1.62 7.41 6.31
N ASN A 79 2.07 7.01 5.12
CA ASN A 79 3.36 6.34 4.96
C ASN A 79 4.53 7.25 5.33
N ILE A 80 4.45 8.55 5.02
CA ILE A 80 5.44 9.55 5.47
C ILE A 80 5.44 9.64 7.00
N LEU A 81 4.26 9.75 7.63
CA LEU A 81 4.14 9.81 9.09
C LEU A 81 4.77 8.58 9.77
N TYR A 82 4.60 7.38 9.20
CA TYR A 82 5.21 6.15 9.73
C TYR A 82 6.75 6.14 9.68
N ILE A 83 7.38 6.96 8.84
CA ILE A 83 8.85 7.06 8.76
C ILE A 83 9.41 7.93 9.89
N PHE A 84 8.67 8.99 10.27
CA PHE A 84 9.11 10.03 11.20
C PHE A 84 8.67 9.81 12.65
N PHE A 85 7.51 9.19 12.87
CA PHE A 85 6.89 9.07 14.19
C PHE A 85 6.79 7.61 14.68
N ASP A 86 6.58 7.44 15.99
CA ASP A 86 6.47 6.13 16.61
C ASP A 86 5.20 5.38 16.13
N GLN A 87 5.38 4.14 15.67
CA GLN A 87 4.41 3.43 14.83
C GLN A 87 3.07 3.16 15.52
N LYS A 88 3.08 2.99 16.84
CA LYS A 88 1.90 2.46 17.56
C LYS A 88 0.72 3.44 17.59
N PHE A 89 0.98 4.72 17.83
CA PHE A 89 -0.08 5.72 17.96
C PHE A 89 -0.59 6.23 16.62
N ILE A 90 0.31 6.44 15.66
CA ILE A 90 -0.08 6.93 14.33
C ILE A 90 -0.89 5.88 13.60
N HIS A 91 -0.47 4.61 13.65
CA HIS A 91 -1.15 3.53 12.94
C HIS A 91 -2.62 3.38 13.37
N LEU A 92 -2.91 3.56 14.66
CA LEU A 92 -4.28 3.43 15.19
C LEU A 92 -5.21 4.52 14.63
N GLY A 93 -4.71 5.73 14.39
CA GLY A 93 -5.49 6.85 13.85
C GLY A 93 -5.59 6.84 12.32
N THR A 94 -4.51 6.49 11.62
CA THR A 94 -4.46 6.53 10.15
C THR A 94 -5.17 5.34 9.50
N MET A 95 -5.12 4.15 10.10
CA MET A 95 -5.70 2.93 9.53
C MET A 95 -7.21 3.05 9.20
N PRO A 96 -8.10 3.49 10.12
CA PRO A 96 -9.53 3.62 9.79
C PRO A 96 -9.79 4.67 8.71
N VAL A 97 -9.07 5.80 8.73
CA VAL A 97 -9.21 6.87 7.74
C VAL A 97 -8.82 6.38 6.34
N LEU A 98 -7.70 5.68 6.23
CA LEU A 98 -7.23 5.09 4.97
C LEU A 98 -8.21 4.05 4.43
N ASN A 99 -8.76 3.19 5.30
CA ASN A 99 -9.74 2.18 4.90
C ASN A 99 -11.02 2.81 4.36
N ILE A 100 -11.54 3.85 5.01
CA ILE A 100 -12.74 4.56 4.55
C ILE A 100 -12.48 5.24 3.20
N LEU A 101 -11.36 5.96 3.06
CA LEU A 101 -11.01 6.64 1.80
C LEU A 101 -10.77 5.65 0.66
N SER A 102 -10.08 4.54 0.93
CA SER A 102 -9.84 3.48 -0.04
C SER A 102 -11.17 2.84 -0.49
N LEU A 103 -12.03 2.48 0.46
CA LEU A 103 -13.35 1.91 0.16
C LEU A 103 -14.20 2.90 -0.65
N LEU A 104 -14.21 4.18 -0.27
CA LEU A 104 -14.96 5.22 -0.99
C LEU A 104 -14.48 5.36 -2.43
N SER A 105 -13.16 5.33 -2.64
CA SER A 105 -12.55 5.41 -3.96
C SER A 105 -12.96 4.23 -4.86
N VAL A 106 -12.83 2.99 -4.36
CA VAL A 106 -13.21 1.78 -5.12
C VAL A 106 -14.73 1.73 -5.34
N PHE A 107 -15.53 2.12 -4.34
CA PHE A 107 -16.99 2.19 -4.46
C PHE A 107 -17.42 3.19 -5.52
N MET A 108 -16.79 4.36 -5.59
CA MET A 108 -17.11 5.35 -6.61
C MET A 108 -16.70 4.89 -8.01
N LEU A 109 -15.54 4.22 -8.13
CA LEU A 109 -15.11 3.58 -9.37
C LEU A 109 -16.12 2.52 -9.84
N PHE A 110 -16.67 1.72 -8.92
CA PHE A 110 -17.70 0.74 -9.20
C PHE A 110 -19.04 1.38 -9.61
N LYS A 111 -19.47 2.42 -8.86
CA LYS A 111 -20.75 3.10 -9.09
C LYS A 111 -20.78 3.83 -10.43
N VAL A 112 -19.70 4.54 -10.76
CA VAL A 112 -19.60 5.32 -11.99
C VAL A 112 -19.26 4.40 -13.16
N PHE A 113 -18.39 3.42 -12.94
CA PHE A 113 -17.84 2.52 -13.97
C PHE A 113 -17.44 3.29 -15.24
N PRO A 114 -16.31 4.03 -15.21
CA PRO A 114 -15.89 4.93 -16.29
C PRO A 114 -15.24 4.19 -17.48
N PHE A 115 -15.64 2.94 -17.72
CA PHE A 115 -15.08 2.10 -18.77
C PHE A 115 -16.17 1.76 -19.78
N ASP A 116 -15.89 1.96 -21.07
CA ASP A 116 -16.73 1.51 -22.16
C ASP A 116 -15.92 0.72 -23.21
N PHE A 117 -15.91 -0.60 -23.03
CA PHE A 117 -15.26 -1.53 -23.93
C PHE A 117 -16.04 -1.79 -25.23
N LYS A 118 -17.25 -1.23 -25.40
CA LYS A 118 -17.96 -1.28 -26.69
C LYS A 118 -17.20 -0.53 -27.77
N LEU A 119 -16.54 0.58 -27.40
CA LEU A 119 -15.75 1.42 -28.30
C LEU A 119 -14.59 0.67 -28.97
N VAL A 120 -14.11 -0.40 -28.36
CA VAL A 120 -13.02 -1.26 -28.88
C VAL A 120 -13.52 -2.61 -29.40
N GLY A 121 -14.84 -2.79 -29.56
CA GLY A 121 -15.44 -4.03 -30.06
C GLY A 121 -15.47 -5.18 -29.04
N LEU A 122 -15.23 -4.89 -27.76
CA LEU A 122 -15.13 -5.89 -26.69
C LEU A 122 -16.28 -5.75 -25.68
N GLU A 123 -17.51 -5.81 -26.15
CA GLU A 123 -18.70 -5.54 -25.33
C GLU A 123 -18.84 -6.47 -24.11
N ILE A 124 -18.40 -7.73 -24.22
CA ILE A 124 -18.41 -8.71 -23.12
C ILE A 124 -17.57 -8.22 -21.93
N LEU A 125 -16.49 -7.47 -22.18
CA LEU A 125 -15.60 -6.94 -21.15
C LEU A 125 -16.26 -5.86 -20.29
N ASN A 126 -17.29 -5.14 -20.78
CA ASN A 126 -18.06 -4.23 -19.93
C ASN A 126 -18.77 -4.98 -18.79
N GLN A 127 -19.43 -6.09 -19.13
CA GLN A 127 -20.17 -6.89 -18.14
C GLN A 127 -19.20 -7.62 -17.20
N VAL A 128 -18.16 -8.25 -17.75
CA VAL A 128 -17.12 -8.92 -16.95
C VAL A 128 -16.41 -7.92 -16.04
N GLY A 129 -16.05 -6.74 -16.55
CA GLY A 129 -15.41 -5.68 -15.79
C GLY A 129 -16.25 -5.18 -14.62
N LYS A 130 -17.56 -4.97 -14.83
CA LYS A 130 -18.49 -4.60 -13.74
C LYS A 130 -18.57 -5.69 -12.67
N ILE A 131 -18.70 -6.96 -13.06
CA ILE A 131 -18.80 -8.08 -12.12
C ILE A 131 -17.49 -8.23 -11.33
N LEU A 132 -16.35 -8.21 -12.03
CA LEU A 132 -15.03 -8.34 -11.41
C LEU A 132 -14.73 -7.18 -10.46
N LEU A 133 -15.08 -5.96 -10.83
CA LEU A 133 -14.94 -4.80 -9.96
C LEU A 133 -15.87 -4.89 -8.75
N GLY A 134 -17.10 -5.38 -8.93
CA GLY A 134 -18.03 -5.66 -7.82
C GLY A 134 -17.46 -6.70 -6.85
N LEU A 135 -16.88 -7.79 -7.36
CA LEU A 135 -16.19 -8.79 -6.53
C LEU A 135 -14.99 -8.20 -5.81
N ALA A 136 -14.23 -7.30 -6.44
CA ALA A 136 -13.11 -6.61 -5.81
C ALA A 136 -13.59 -5.72 -4.65
N VAL A 137 -14.66 -4.93 -4.84
CA VAL A 137 -15.28 -4.13 -3.77
C VAL A 137 -15.70 -5.03 -2.60
N LEU A 138 -16.41 -6.13 -2.87
CA LEU A 138 -16.83 -7.09 -1.84
C LEU A 138 -15.64 -7.69 -1.10
N GLY A 139 -14.59 -8.08 -1.83
CA GLY A 139 -13.35 -8.60 -1.26
C GLY A 139 -12.68 -7.60 -0.32
N VAL A 140 -12.64 -6.32 -0.70
CA VAL A 140 -12.10 -5.24 0.17
C VAL A 140 -12.94 -5.07 1.42
N ILE A 141 -14.28 -5.05 1.31
CA ILE A 141 -15.18 -4.96 2.47
C ILE A 141 -14.96 -6.12 3.44
N ILE A 142 -14.91 -7.35 2.92
CA ILE A 142 -14.67 -8.55 3.74
C ILE A 142 -13.28 -8.50 4.38
N GLY A 143 -12.25 -8.09 3.63
CA GLY A 143 -10.89 -7.94 4.14
C GLY A 143 -10.84 -6.97 5.33
N ILE A 144 -11.46 -5.80 5.18
CA ILE A 144 -11.59 -4.82 6.27
C ILE A 144 -12.29 -5.49 7.46
N ALA A 145 -13.46 -6.10 7.28
CA ALA A 145 -14.20 -6.73 8.38
C ALA A 145 -13.38 -7.81 9.13
N VAL A 146 -12.61 -8.62 8.40
CA VAL A 146 -11.73 -9.65 8.97
C VAL A 146 -10.58 -9.02 9.77
N ASP A 147 -9.98 -7.93 9.29
CA ASP A 147 -8.89 -7.24 9.99
C ASP A 147 -9.37 -6.62 11.30
N TRP A 148 -10.56 -6.01 11.30
CA TRP A 148 -11.22 -5.53 12.51
C TRP A 148 -11.51 -6.67 13.49
N TYR A 149 -12.06 -7.80 13.01
CA TYR A 149 -12.32 -8.96 13.85
C TYR A 149 -11.04 -9.52 14.48
N LYS A 150 -9.95 -9.62 13.71
CA LYS A 150 -8.64 -10.04 14.22
C LYS A 150 -8.13 -9.07 15.28
N LEU A 151 -8.24 -7.76 15.07
CA LEU A 151 -7.83 -6.74 16.04
C LEU A 151 -8.55 -6.91 17.38
N ILE A 152 -9.87 -7.12 17.35
CA ILE A 152 -10.68 -7.31 18.57
C ILE A 152 -10.36 -8.64 19.26
N ARG A 153 -10.14 -9.71 18.50
CA ARG A 153 -9.84 -11.04 19.07
C ARG A 153 -8.43 -11.13 19.67
N ASN A 154 -7.47 -10.39 19.13
CA ASN A 154 -6.07 -10.41 19.58
C ASN A 154 -5.75 -9.34 20.66
N TYR A 155 -6.77 -8.65 21.15
CA TYR A 155 -6.70 -7.70 22.27
C TYR A 155 -7.28 -8.36 23.52
#